data_AF-A0AAW9RVH3-F1
#
_entry.id   AF-A0AAW9RVH3-F1
#
_cell.length_a   1.000
_cell.length_b   1.000
_cell.length_c   1.000
_cell.angle_alpha   90.00
_cell.angle_beta   90.00
_cell.angle_gamma   90.00
#
_symmetry.space_group_name_H-M   'P 1'
#
loop_
_entity.id
_entity.type
_entity.pdbx_description
1 polymer ?
#
loop_
_entity_poly.entity_id
_entity_poly.type
_entity_poly.pdbx_seq_one_letter_code
_entity_poly.pdbx_strand_id
1 'polypeptide(L)'
;MNTYKKTETEEKKPLLGGLSGAKLNLSVKDDLAIKVIPYFLFVTVLGVVYISNTFYADRKVNRKTELSNEVKLLRVDYGTLKFDYIQASKHQEMKRRVKQLGMIENDEPVTVIKIKD
;
A
#
# COMPACT_ATOMS: atom_id res chain seq x y z
N MET A 1 -7.98 62.26 -15.14
CA MET A 1 -7.01 62.43 -14.03
C MET A 1 -6.53 61.04 -13.66
N ASN A 2 -5.30 60.71 -14.03
CA ASN A 2 -4.68 59.41 -13.82
C ASN A 2 -3.82 59.49 -12.55
N THR A 3 -3.96 58.55 -11.62
CA THR A 3 -3.10 58.49 -10.43
C THR A 3 -2.45 57.12 -10.40
N TYR A 4 -1.17 57.10 -10.78
CA TYR A 4 -0.28 55.95 -10.66
C TYR A 4 -0.09 55.61 -9.18
N LYS A 5 -0.62 54.46 -8.77
CA LYS A 5 -0.19 53.80 -7.54
C LYS A 5 1.14 53.09 -7.85
N LYS A 6 2.19 53.46 -7.12
CA LYS A 6 3.54 52.89 -7.23
C LYS A 6 3.52 51.36 -7.27
N THR A 7 4.32 50.83 -8.19
CA THR A 7 4.81 49.45 -8.24
C THR A 7 5.52 49.12 -6.92
N GLU A 8 5.00 48.18 -6.15
CA GLU A 8 5.71 47.54 -5.05
C GLU A 8 6.14 46.16 -5.54
N THR A 9 7.46 45.99 -5.64
CA THR A 9 8.14 44.75 -6.02
C THR A 9 7.66 43.59 -5.15
N GLU A 10 7.06 42.58 -5.76
CA GLU A 10 6.74 41.33 -5.09
C GLU A 10 8.02 40.55 -4.78
N GLU A 11 8.56 40.75 -3.57
CA GLU A 11 9.46 39.77 -2.98
C GLU A 11 8.63 38.58 -2.51
N LYS A 12 8.69 37.51 -3.31
CA LYS A 12 8.20 36.17 -2.93
C LYS A 12 8.90 35.75 -1.64
N LYS A 13 8.21 35.86 -0.51
CA LYS A 13 8.70 35.36 0.78
C LYS A 13 8.96 33.86 0.64
N PRO A 14 10.17 33.35 0.97
CA PRO A 14 10.39 31.92 1.06
C PRO A 14 9.50 31.40 2.18
N LEU A 15 8.62 30.45 1.85
CA LEU A 15 7.65 29.82 2.75
C LEU A 15 8.32 29.02 3.91
N LEU A 16 9.64 29.11 4.06
CA LEU A 16 10.47 28.40 5.05
C LEU A 16 11.54 29.33 5.68
N GLY A 17 11.29 30.63 5.75
CA GLY A 17 12.24 31.64 6.27
C GLY A 17 11.96 32.19 7.68
N GLY A 18 11.08 31.56 8.46
CA GLY A 18 10.48 32.16 9.65
C GLY A 18 10.92 31.60 11.00
N LEU A 19 12.22 31.34 11.24
CA LEU A 19 12.72 30.93 12.56
C LEU A 19 14.05 31.59 12.97
N SER A 20 14.42 32.73 12.38
CA SER A 20 15.72 33.37 12.63
C SER A 20 15.74 34.39 13.77
N GLY A 21 14.58 34.78 14.34
CA GLY A 21 14.50 35.94 15.25
C GLY A 21 14.00 35.70 16.67
N ALA A 22 13.44 34.53 17.00
CA ALA A 22 12.87 34.30 18.32
C ALA A 22 13.96 33.89 19.32
N LYS A 23 14.65 34.88 19.91
CA LYS A 23 15.51 34.65 21.08
C LYS A 23 14.62 34.29 22.28
N LEU A 24 14.44 32.98 22.50
CA LEU A 24 13.83 32.41 23.70
C LEU A 24 14.73 32.68 24.91
N ASN A 25 14.53 33.81 25.59
CA ASN A 25 15.13 34.04 26.90
C ASN A 25 14.29 33.31 27.96
N LEU A 26 14.58 32.02 28.15
CA LEU A 26 13.96 31.18 29.15
C LEU A 26 14.62 31.43 30.52
N SER A 27 14.17 32.47 31.22
CA SER A 27 14.63 32.75 32.58
C SER A 27 13.88 31.86 33.57
N VAL A 28 14.41 30.65 33.80
CA VAL A 28 13.88 29.70 34.78
C VAL A 28 14.57 29.99 36.11
N LYS A 29 13.80 30.36 37.14
CA LYS A 29 14.33 30.48 38.51
C LYS A 29 14.96 29.14 38.92
N ASP A 30 16.20 29.15 39.41
CA ASP A 30 17.01 27.95 39.66
C ASP A 30 16.28 26.86 40.47
N ASP A 31 15.46 27.27 41.44
CA ASP A 31 14.68 26.36 42.29
C ASP A 31 13.56 25.60 41.54
N LEU A 32 12.90 26.26 40.58
CA LEU A 32 11.90 25.63 39.71
C LEU A 32 12.54 24.84 38.57
N ALA A 33 13.73 25.26 38.11
CA ALA A 33 14.47 24.59 37.05
C ALA A 33 14.84 23.16 37.44
N ILE A 34 15.38 22.97 38.65
CA ILE A 34 15.80 21.67 39.17
C ILE A 34 14.63 20.68 39.21
N LYS A 35 13.41 21.15 39.49
CA LYS A 35 12.21 20.30 39.57
C LYS A 35 11.60 19.98 38.21
N VAL A 36 11.64 20.91 37.24
CA VAL A 36 10.93 20.78 35.96
C VAL A 36 11.79 20.19 34.84
N ILE A 37 13.11 20.42 34.85
CA ILE A 37 14.06 19.87 33.86
C ILE A 37 13.94 18.34 33.69
N PRO A 38 13.98 17.50 34.75
CA PRO A 38 13.92 16.04 34.58
C PRO A 38 12.58 15.57 33.98
N TYR A 39 11.47 16.24 34.30
CA TYR A 39 10.16 15.93 33.75
C TYR A 39 10.06 16.28 32.26
N PHE A 40 10.56 17.46 31.86
CA PHE A 40 10.59 17.86 30.46
C PHE A 40 11.50 16.95 29.62
N LEU A 41 12.63 16.53 30.18
CA LEU A 41 13.54 15.59 29.54
C LEU A 41 12.88 14.23 29.35
N PHE A 42 12.12 13.74 30.34
CA PHE A 42 11.35 12.50 30.23
C PHE A 42 10.32 12.56 29.09
N VAL A 43 9.53 13.63 29.00
CA VAL A 43 8.55 13.81 27.91
C VAL A 43 9.23 13.94 26.56
N THR A 44 10.37 14.63 26.50
CA THR A 44 11.17 14.76 25.27
C THR A 44 11.68 13.41 24.80
N VAL A 45 12.20 12.58 25.71
CA VAL A 45 12.64 11.21 25.40
C VAL A 45 11.48 10.36 24.88
N LEU A 46 10.30 10.45 25.51
CA LEU A 46 9.10 9.78 25.00
C LEU A 46 8.70 10.28 23.61
N GLY A 47 8.81 11.59 23.34
CA GLY A 47 8.58 12.18 22.02
C GLY A 47 9.54 11.64 20.97
N VAL A 48 10.84 11.55 21.29
CA VAL A 48 11.85 10.97 20.39
C VAL A 48 11.56 9.49 20.12
N VAL A 49 11.20 8.71 21.14
CA VAL A 49 10.82 7.29 20.98
C VAL A 49 9.57 7.16 20.10
N TYR A 50 8.59 8.03 20.27
CA TYR A 50 7.36 8.05 19.48
C TYR A 50 7.61 8.36 17.99
N ILE A 51 8.39 9.42 17.71
CA ILE A 51 8.76 9.78 16.33
C ILE A 51 9.59 8.67 15.70
N SER A 52 10.54 8.10 16.47
CA SER A 52 11.39 7.00 16.01
C SER A 52 10.56 5.79 15.60
N ASN A 53 9.60 5.37 16.43
CA ASN A 53 8.75 4.21 16.14
C ASN A 53 7.90 4.43 14.87
N THR A 54 7.32 5.61 14.74
CA THR A 54 6.51 5.99 13.56
C THR A 54 7.33 5.94 12.27
N PHE A 55 8.57 6.44 12.29
CA PHE A 55 9.45 6.44 11.12
C PHE A 55 9.84 5.03 10.63
N TYR A 56 9.87 4.03 11.51
CA TYR A 56 10.06 2.63 11.12
C TYR A 56 8.78 1.98 10.57
N ALA A 57 7.61 2.41 11.06
CA ALA A 57 6.33 1.91 10.57
C ALA A 57 6.12 2.29 9.09
N ASP A 58 6.39 3.55 8.73
CA ASP A 58 6.23 4.04 7.35
C ASP A 58 7.06 3.23 6.34
N ARG A 59 8.31 2.91 6.68
CA ARG A 59 9.17 2.08 5.81
C ARG A 59 8.67 0.64 5.67
N LYS A 60 8.08 0.07 6.73
CA LYS A 60 7.53 -1.29 6.70
C LYS A 60 6.22 -1.36 5.92
N VAL A 61 5.40 -0.31 5.93
CA VAL A 61 4.14 -0.23 5.17
C VAL A 61 4.40 -0.32 3.66
N ASN A 62 5.44 0.34 3.15
CA ASN A 62 5.79 0.26 1.73
C ASN A 62 6.16 -1.17 1.31
N ARG A 63 6.98 -1.87 2.11
CA ARG A 63 7.36 -3.26 1.81
C ARG A 63 6.18 -4.22 1.88
N LYS A 64 5.23 -3.98 2.80
CA LYS A 64 3.97 -4.73 2.86
C LYS A 64 3.13 -4.55 1.60
N THR A 65 3.06 -3.34 1.06
CA THR A 65 2.33 -3.03 -0.18
C THR A 65 2.92 -3.75 -1.39
N GLU A 66 4.25 -3.69 -1.56
CA GLU A 66 4.94 -4.42 -2.65
C GLU A 66 4.68 -5.93 -2.58
N LEU A 67 4.88 -6.53 -1.40
CA LEU A 67 4.66 -7.95 -1.20
C LEU A 67 3.19 -8.35 -1.44
N SER A 68 2.25 -7.52 -0.99
CA SER A 68 0.83 -7.75 -1.26
C SER A 68 0.49 -7.66 -2.74
N ASN A 69 1.16 -6.78 -3.50
CA ASN A 69 0.97 -6.67 -4.93
C ASN A 69 1.55 -7.89 -5.66
N GLU A 70 2.73 -8.36 -5.27
CA GLU A 70 3.35 -9.55 -5.84
C GLU A 70 2.48 -10.81 -5.66
N VAL A 71 1.94 -11.01 -4.45
CA VAL A 71 1.00 -12.12 -4.19
C VAL A 71 -0.30 -11.98 -4.99
N LYS A 72 -0.80 -10.76 -5.21
CA LYS A 72 -1.98 -10.51 -6.05
C LYS A 72 -1.70 -10.85 -7.51
N LEU A 73 -0.55 -10.45 -8.06
CA LEU A 73 -0.14 -10.78 -9.43
C LEU A 73 -0.07 -12.30 -9.62
N LEU A 74 0.64 -12.99 -8.72
CA LEU A 74 0.76 -14.45 -8.78
C LEU A 74 -0.60 -15.16 -8.70
N ARG A 75 -1.53 -14.63 -7.90
CA ARG A 75 -2.90 -15.15 -7.80
C ARG A 75 -3.69 -14.96 -9.09
N VAL A 76 -3.51 -13.84 -9.78
CA VAL A 76 -4.15 -13.58 -11.07
C VAL A 76 -3.62 -14.55 -12.12
N ASP A 77 -2.31 -14.75 -12.19
CA ASP A 77 -1.68 -15.67 -13.15
C ASP A 77 -2.17 -17.12 -12.96
N TYR A 78 -2.21 -17.58 -11.71
CA TYR A 78 -2.78 -18.89 -11.38
C TYR A 78 -4.25 -18.99 -11.78
N GLY A 79 -5.03 -17.92 -11.56
CA GLY A 79 -6.44 -17.86 -11.94
C GLY A 79 -6.65 -18.02 -13.44
N THR A 80 -5.86 -17.31 -14.25
CA THR A 80 -5.88 -17.40 -15.72
C THR A 80 -5.49 -18.79 -16.20
N LEU A 81 -4.38 -19.34 -15.72
CA LEU A 81 -3.93 -20.69 -16.11
C LEU A 81 -4.96 -21.77 -15.73
N LYS A 82 -5.57 -21.65 -14.55
CA LYS A 82 -6.64 -22.54 -14.11
C LYS A 82 -7.88 -22.40 -15.01
N PHE A 83 -8.24 -21.18 -15.39
CA PHE A 83 -9.37 -20.95 -16.30
C PHE A 83 -9.12 -21.59 -17.66
N ASP A 84 -7.93 -21.43 -18.24
CA ASP A 84 -7.54 -22.05 -19.51
C ASP A 84 -7.57 -23.58 -19.43
N TYR A 85 -7.08 -24.15 -18.32
CA TYR A 85 -7.16 -25.60 -18.07
C TYR A 85 -8.60 -26.09 -17.98
N ILE A 86 -9.46 -25.41 -17.23
CA ILE A 86 -10.89 -25.76 -17.11
C ILE A 86 -11.57 -25.63 -18.48
N GLN A 87 -11.28 -24.57 -19.21
CA GLN A 87 -11.80 -24.33 -20.55
C GLN A 87 -11.43 -25.49 -21.48
N ALA A 88 -10.15 -25.88 -21.50
CA ALA A 88 -9.66 -26.98 -22.33
C ALA A 88 -10.22 -28.35 -21.93
N SER A 89 -10.54 -28.55 -20.65
CA SER A 89 -11.16 -29.76 -20.11
C SER A 89 -12.69 -29.75 -20.17
N LYS A 90 -13.34 -28.66 -20.62
CA LYS A 90 -14.79 -28.65 -20.89
C LYS A 90 -15.10 -29.61 -22.03
N HIS A 91 -16.01 -30.53 -21.78
CA HIS A 91 -16.50 -31.52 -22.76
C HIS A 91 -16.96 -30.85 -24.07
N GLN A 92 -17.57 -29.66 -24.00
CA GLN A 92 -17.99 -28.90 -25.20
C GLN A 92 -16.83 -28.37 -26.04
N GLU A 93 -15.72 -27.95 -25.41
CA GLU A 93 -14.55 -27.45 -26.14
C GLU A 93 -13.71 -28.62 -26.70
N MET A 94 -13.59 -29.72 -25.94
CA MET A 94 -13.04 -30.98 -26.45
C MET A 94 -13.83 -31.52 -27.64
N LYS A 95 -15.17 -31.61 -27.56
CA LYS A 95 -16.05 -32.00 -28.69
C LYS A 95 -15.70 -31.21 -29.94
N ARG A 96 -15.58 -29.88 -29.81
CA ARG A 96 -15.33 -28.98 -30.94
C ARG A 96 -13.93 -29.19 -31.55
N ARG A 97 -12.90 -29.41 -30.73
CA ARG A 97 -11.54 -29.71 -31.19
C ARG A 97 -11.43 -31.10 -31.83
N VAL A 98 -12.05 -32.10 -31.21
CA VAL A 98 -12.02 -33.50 -31.61
C VAL A 98 -12.91 -33.77 -32.84
N LYS A 99 -13.98 -33.00 -33.03
CA LYS A 99 -14.83 -33.03 -34.24
C LYS A 99 -14.07 -32.67 -35.52
N GLN A 100 -13.06 -31.80 -35.44
CA GLN A 100 -12.19 -31.49 -36.58
C GLN A 100 -11.32 -32.68 -36.99
N LEU A 101 -11.07 -33.62 -36.06
CA LEU A 101 -10.35 -34.87 -36.30
C LEU A 101 -11.28 -36.02 -36.72
N GLY A 102 -12.57 -35.74 -36.96
CA GLY A 102 -13.56 -36.72 -37.43
C GLY A 102 -14.09 -37.66 -36.35
N MET A 103 -13.76 -37.46 -35.08
CA MET A 103 -14.25 -38.32 -33.99
C MET A 103 -15.58 -37.78 -33.44
N ILE A 104 -16.49 -38.71 -33.12
CA ILE A 104 -17.86 -38.47 -32.64
C ILE A 104 -17.94 -38.95 -31.19
N GLU A 105 -18.63 -38.20 -30.33
CA GLU A 105 -18.79 -38.58 -28.92
C GLU A 105 -19.88 -39.63 -28.76
N ASN A 106 -19.61 -40.62 -27.91
CA ASN A 106 -20.58 -41.61 -27.48
C ASN A 106 -21.50 -40.97 -26.43
N ASP A 107 -22.74 -40.66 -26.81
CA ASP A 107 -23.77 -40.02 -25.95
C ASP A 107 -24.44 -41.04 -24.99
N GLU A 108 -24.05 -42.32 -25.09
CA GLU A 108 -24.62 -43.41 -24.31
C GLU A 108 -23.92 -43.55 -22.95
N PRO A 109 -24.65 -43.50 -21.82
CA PRO A 109 -24.06 -43.66 -20.50
C PRO A 109 -23.51 -45.08 -20.33
N VAL A 110 -22.31 -45.18 -19.75
CA VAL A 110 -21.60 -46.45 -19.52
C VAL A 110 -22.50 -47.41 -18.72
N THR A 111 -22.94 -48.50 -19.34
CA THR A 111 -23.81 -49.47 -18.70
C THR A 111 -22.96 -50.38 -17.81
N VAL A 112 -23.07 -50.24 -16.49
CA VAL A 112 -22.44 -51.18 -15.56
C VAL A 112 -23.15 -52.53 -15.63
N ILE A 113 -22.41 -53.59 -15.97
CA ILE A 113 -22.92 -54.96 -16.01
C ILE A 113 -23.08 -55.41 -14.55
N LYS A 114 -24.31 -55.41 -14.03
CA LYS A 114 -24.60 -56.03 -12.73
C LYS A 114 -24.71 -57.54 -12.93
N ILE A 115 -23.73 -58.26 -12.39
CA ILE A 115 -23.81 -59.72 -12.26
C ILE A 115 -24.95 -60.00 -11.28
N LYS A 116 -25.92 -60.80 -11.70
CA LYS A 116 -27.04 -61.24 -10.87
C LYS A 116 -26.59 -62.51 -10.15
N ASP A 117 -26.51 -62.43 -8.82
CA ASP A 117 -26.33 -63.59 -7.95
C ASP A 117 -27.48 -64.60 -8.09
#